data_AF-A0A0F9PQL4-F1
#
_entry.id   AF-A0A0F9PQL4-F1
#
_cell.length_a   1.000
_cell.length_b   1.000
_cell.length_c   1.000
_cell.angle_alpha   90.00
_cell.angle_beta   90.00
_cell.angle_gamma   90.00
#
_symmetry.space_group_name_H-M   'P 1'
#
loop_
_entity.id
_entity.type
_entity.pdbx_description
1 polymer ?
#
loop_
_entity_poly.entity_id
_entity_poly.type
_entity_poly.pdbx_seq_one_letter_code
_entity_poly.pdbx_strand_id
1 'polypeptide(L)'
;MIGEYKGEVKYKVITALLQAYQDILDYDGMKSILKEAEMLHLKNIRDEDPNQSLDFFSFKKIIAAQNCLLYGSSMLLFEIGKKFSFYLFPYGKNFEEIIQEINSAIMTDWKVEIVDNTQNEINIQVYNCIFCSE
;
A
#
# COMPACT_ATOMS: atom_id res chain seq x y z
N MET A 1 -2.85 -17.20 15.27
CA MET A 1 -3.39 -18.05 14.18
C MET A 1 -3.03 -17.38 12.88
N ILE A 2 -2.16 -17.99 12.08
CA ILE A 2 -1.83 -17.50 10.74
C ILE A 2 -3.03 -17.86 9.86
N GLY A 3 -4.05 -16.98 9.89
CA GLY A 3 -5.22 -17.11 9.04
C GLY A 3 -4.79 -17.02 7.58
N GLU A 4 -5.43 -17.82 6.73
CA GLU A 4 -5.30 -17.76 5.28
C GLU A 4 -5.69 -16.36 4.78
N TYR A 5 -4.76 -15.40 4.79
CA TYR A 5 -4.99 -14.12 4.13
C TYR A 5 -5.03 -14.37 2.62
N LYS A 6 -6.22 -14.65 2.11
CA LYS A 6 -6.45 -14.83 0.67
C LYS A 6 -6.45 -13.45 0.04
N GLY A 7 -5.66 -13.31 -1.01
CA GLY A 7 -5.57 -12.06 -1.73
C GLY A 7 -4.30 -11.90 -2.52
N GLU A 8 -4.33 -10.90 -3.38
CA GLU A 8 -3.28 -10.55 -4.31
C GLU A 8 -3.16 -9.03 -4.40
N VAL A 9 -1.93 -8.56 -4.54
CA VAL A 9 -1.61 -7.14 -4.67
C VAL A 9 -0.84 -6.93 -5.97
N LYS A 10 -1.36 -6.09 -6.84
CA LYS A 10 -0.73 -5.77 -8.12
C LYS A 10 0.62 -5.12 -7.91
N TYR A 11 1.60 -5.47 -8.73
CA TYR A 11 2.96 -4.92 -8.65
C TYR A 11 2.99 -3.40 -8.78
N LYS A 12 2.05 -2.78 -9.51
CA LYS A 12 1.92 -1.31 -9.52
C LYS A 12 1.81 -0.70 -8.11
N VAL A 13 1.14 -1.37 -7.18
CA VAL A 13 1.00 -0.93 -5.78
C VAL A 13 2.33 -1.04 -5.05
N ILE A 14 3.01 -2.17 -5.23
CA ILE A 14 4.33 -2.42 -4.63
C ILE A 14 5.35 -1.41 -5.15
N THR A 15 5.41 -1.22 -6.47
CA THR A 15 6.30 -0.24 -7.12
C THR A 15 6.04 1.18 -6.61
N ALA A 16 4.77 1.60 -6.51
CA ALA A 16 4.42 2.91 -5.96
C ALA A 16 4.87 3.08 -4.50
N LEU A 17 4.72 2.04 -3.68
CA LEU A 17 5.13 2.04 -2.28
C LEU A 17 6.65 2.09 -2.13
N LEU A 18 7.38 1.29 -2.90
CA LEU A 18 8.85 1.29 -2.88
C LEU A 18 9.43 2.61 -3.39
N GLN A 19 8.81 3.22 -4.39
CA GLN A 19 9.19 4.56 -4.84
C GLN A 19 8.96 5.60 -3.74
N ALA A 20 7.85 5.52 -2.99
CA ALA A 20 7.59 6.39 -1.85
C ALA A 20 8.61 6.20 -0.72
N TYR A 21 8.98 4.95 -0.41
CA TYR A 21 10.06 4.67 0.54
C TYR A 21 11.38 5.25 0.08
N GLN A 22 11.76 5.06 -1.18
CA GLN A 22 13.02 5.55 -1.69
C GLN A 22 13.08 7.09 -1.63
N ASP A 23 11.99 7.78 -1.94
CA ASP A 23 11.92 9.24 -1.89
C ASP A 23 12.02 9.82 -0.48
N ILE A 24 11.41 9.16 0.51
CA ILE A 24 11.30 9.69 1.89
C ILE A 24 12.39 9.16 2.81
N LEU A 25 12.80 7.90 2.64
CA LEU A 25 13.72 7.19 3.52
C LEU A 25 15.07 6.92 2.88
N ASP A 26 15.27 7.29 1.61
CA ASP A 26 16.38 6.86 0.76
C ASP A 26 16.39 5.37 0.40
N TYR A 27 17.38 4.98 -0.43
CA TYR A 27 17.52 3.61 -0.91
C TYR A 27 17.85 2.60 0.20
N ASP A 28 18.62 3.01 1.21
CA ASP A 28 19.00 2.17 2.33
C ASP A 28 17.83 2.02 3.32
N GLY A 29 17.02 3.07 3.50
CA GLY A 29 15.76 2.99 4.24
C GLY A 29 14.78 2.00 3.59
N MET A 30 14.55 2.12 2.28
CA MET A 30 13.73 1.17 1.52
C MET A 30 14.24 -0.28 1.66
N LYS A 31 15.56 -0.48 1.51
CA LYS A 31 16.17 -1.81 1.66
C LYS A 31 16.05 -2.37 3.07
N SER A 32 16.08 -1.53 4.10
CA SER A 32 15.92 -1.96 5.49
C SER A 32 14.52 -2.51 5.72
N ILE A 33 13.48 -1.83 5.21
CA ILE A 33 12.09 -2.34 5.24
C ILE A 33 11.97 -3.67 4.48
N LEU A 34 12.50 -3.74 3.25
CA LEU A 34 12.44 -4.97 2.46
C LEU A 34 13.22 -6.12 3.10
N LYS A 35 14.34 -5.84 3.77
CA LYS A 35 15.13 -6.86 4.48
C LYS A 35 14.35 -7.41 5.68
N GLU A 36 13.75 -6.53 6.47
CA GLU A 36 12.91 -6.90 7.62
C GLU A 36 11.69 -7.73 7.17
N ALA A 37 11.11 -7.42 6.00
CA ALA A 37 10.01 -8.19 5.43
C ALA A 37 10.43 -9.53 4.80
N GLU A 38 11.74 -9.81 4.69
CA GLU A 38 12.32 -10.93 3.91
C GLU A 38 12.06 -10.87 2.40
N MET A 39 11.91 -9.64 1.86
CA MET A 39 11.47 -9.34 0.49
C MET A 39 12.50 -8.54 -0.32
N LEU A 40 13.80 -8.64 -0.01
CA LEU A 40 14.86 -7.86 -0.69
C LEU A 40 14.91 -8.07 -2.21
N HIS A 41 14.39 -9.19 -2.71
CA HIS A 41 14.30 -9.47 -4.14
C HIS A 41 13.38 -8.48 -4.89
N LEU A 42 12.40 -7.87 -4.21
CA LEU A 42 11.47 -6.90 -4.81
C LEU A 42 12.08 -5.50 -5.03
N LYS A 43 13.34 -5.27 -4.63
CA LYS A 43 13.98 -3.94 -4.71
C LYS A 43 14.02 -3.31 -6.12
N ASN A 44 13.93 -4.13 -7.17
CA ASN A 44 13.97 -3.72 -8.57
C ASN A 44 12.67 -4.05 -9.33
N ILE A 45 11.56 -4.28 -8.61
CA ILE A 45 10.27 -4.69 -9.19
C ILE A 45 9.71 -3.71 -10.25
N ARG A 46 10.24 -2.48 -10.31
CA ARG A 46 9.88 -1.47 -11.33
C ARG A 46 10.14 -1.93 -12.77
N ASP A 47 11.05 -2.89 -12.97
CA ASP A 47 11.40 -3.42 -14.29
C ASP A 47 10.49 -4.61 -14.70
N GLU A 48 9.55 -5.01 -13.83
CA GLU A 48 8.62 -6.13 -14.02
C GLU A 48 7.25 -5.65 -14.54
N ASP A 49 6.41 -6.58 -15.03
CA ASP A 49 5.06 -6.25 -15.52
C ASP A 49 4.17 -5.78 -14.36
N PRO A 50 3.63 -4.54 -14.40
CA PRO A 50 2.84 -3.96 -13.32
C PRO A 50 1.53 -4.70 -13.02
N ASN A 51 1.05 -5.55 -13.95
CA ASN A 51 -0.17 -6.34 -13.79
C ASN A 51 0.06 -7.70 -13.09
N GLN A 52 1.31 -8.10 -12.93
CA GLN A 52 1.67 -9.23 -12.06
C GLN A 52 1.27 -8.91 -10.62
N SER A 53 1.24 -9.95 -9.79
CA SER A 53 0.69 -9.86 -8.45
C SER A 53 1.57 -10.57 -7.45
N LEU A 54 1.70 -9.95 -6.28
CA LEU A 54 2.29 -10.51 -5.08
C LEU A 54 1.16 -11.05 -4.21
N ASP A 55 1.38 -12.15 -3.50
CA ASP A 55 0.39 -12.60 -2.53
C ASP A 55 0.21 -11.55 -1.42
N PHE A 56 -1.02 -11.40 -0.93
CA PHE A 56 -1.34 -10.37 0.04
C PHE A 56 -0.58 -10.56 1.37
N PHE A 57 -0.26 -11.80 1.76
CA PHE A 57 0.50 -12.05 2.98
C PHE A 57 1.91 -11.46 2.90
N SER A 58 2.60 -11.63 1.76
CA SER A 58 3.88 -10.99 1.49
C SER A 58 3.79 -9.46 1.51
N PHE A 59 2.75 -8.88 0.91
CA PHE A 59 2.51 -7.43 1.02
C PHE A 59 2.31 -6.98 2.48
N LYS A 60 1.54 -7.74 3.26
CA LYS A 60 1.32 -7.48 4.68
C LYS A 60 2.64 -7.49 5.47
N LYS A 61 3.57 -8.40 5.17
CA LYS A 61 4.91 -8.40 5.80
C LYS A 61 5.68 -7.09 5.54
N ILE A 62 5.55 -6.51 4.33
CA ILE A 62 6.17 -5.21 3.99
C ILE A 62 5.58 -4.09 4.85
N ILE A 63 4.25 -4.04 4.99
CA ILE A 63 3.57 -3.02 5.82
C ILE A 63 3.90 -3.20 7.31
N ALA A 64 3.95 -4.44 7.80
CA ALA A 64 4.34 -4.72 9.18
C ALA A 64 5.79 -4.30 9.48
N ALA A 65 6.71 -4.59 8.55
CA ALA A 65 8.10 -4.16 8.65
C ALA A 65 8.23 -2.62 8.67
N GLN A 66 7.48 -1.91 7.81
CA GLN A 66 7.40 -0.45 7.83
C GLN A 66 6.93 0.04 9.21
N ASN A 67 5.83 -0.49 9.72
CA ASN A 67 5.26 -0.05 11.00
C ASN A 67 6.19 -0.34 12.18
N CYS A 68 6.94 -1.45 12.13
CA CYS A 68 7.94 -1.77 13.14
C CYS A 68 9.12 -0.78 13.13
N LEU A 69 9.71 -0.54 11.94
CA LEU A 69 10.89 0.32 11.81
C LEU A 69 10.56 1.81 11.98
N LEU A 70 9.34 2.22 11.62
CA LEU A 70 8.88 3.61 11.69
C LEU A 70 7.91 3.84 12.87
N TYR A 71 7.91 2.96 13.87
CA TYR A 71 7.03 3.08 15.02
C TYR A 71 7.16 4.45 15.68
N GLY A 72 6.02 5.11 15.94
CA GLY A 72 5.96 6.46 16.52
C GLY A 72 6.31 7.61 15.55
N SER A 73 6.67 7.31 14.29
CA SER A 73 7.04 8.33 13.29
C SER A 73 5.85 8.75 12.42
N SER A 74 4.80 9.26 13.04
CA SER A 74 3.52 9.59 12.37
C SER A 74 3.68 10.56 11.19
N MET A 75 4.53 11.58 11.32
CA MET A 75 4.80 12.54 10.24
C MET A 75 5.49 11.86 9.04
N LEU A 76 6.38 10.91 9.30
CA LEU A 76 7.09 10.19 8.25
C LEU A 76 6.15 9.23 7.51
N LEU A 77 5.31 8.52 8.25
CA LEU A 77 4.26 7.66 7.69
C LEU A 77 3.26 8.47 6.85
N PHE A 78 2.91 9.67 7.29
CA PHE A 78 2.06 10.59 6.53
C PHE A 78 2.71 11.00 5.20
N GLU A 79 3.98 11.39 5.22
CA GLU A 79 4.69 11.78 3.99
C GLU A 79 4.90 10.61 3.03
N ILE A 80 5.16 9.40 3.54
CA ILE A 80 5.17 8.16 2.75
C ILE A 80 3.81 7.93 2.10
N GLY A 81 2.71 7.98 2.87
CA GLY A 81 1.36 7.79 2.35
C GLY A 81 0.99 8.82 1.28
N LYS A 82 1.38 10.08 1.48
CA LYS A 82 1.18 11.16 0.51
C LYS A 82 1.96 10.92 -0.79
N LYS A 83 3.23 10.48 -0.70
CA LYS A 83 4.04 10.15 -1.88
C LYS A 83 3.50 8.91 -2.60
N PHE A 84 3.12 7.89 -1.85
CA PHE A 84 2.51 6.66 -2.36
C PHE A 84 1.27 6.95 -3.21
N SER A 85 0.37 7.83 -2.74
CA SER A 85 -0.84 8.18 -3.50
C SER A 85 -0.51 8.85 -4.83
N PHE A 86 0.50 9.72 -4.89
CA PHE A 86 0.96 10.31 -6.14
C PHE A 86 1.57 9.30 -7.10
N TYR A 87 2.34 8.33 -6.61
CA TYR A 87 2.89 7.29 -7.49
C TYR A 87 1.85 6.28 -7.96
N LEU A 88 0.85 6.00 -7.13
CA LEU A 88 -0.24 5.10 -7.51
C LEU A 88 -1.19 5.76 -8.52
N PHE A 89 -1.41 7.08 -8.41
CA PHE A 89 -2.31 7.84 -9.27
C PHE A 89 -1.66 9.13 -9.83
N PRO A 90 -0.63 9.01 -10.70
CA PRO A 90 0.23 10.15 -11.09
C PRO A 90 -0.48 11.23 -11.91
N TYR A 91 -1.56 10.89 -12.61
CA TYR A 91 -2.31 11.82 -13.47
C TYR A 91 -3.56 12.39 -12.79
N GLY A 92 -3.80 12.03 -11.53
CA GLY A 92 -5.06 12.28 -10.84
C GLY A 92 -6.20 11.44 -11.44
N LYS A 93 -7.16 11.11 -10.60
CA LYS A 93 -8.41 10.42 -10.97
C LYS A 93 -9.54 10.98 -10.13
N ASN A 94 -10.77 10.83 -10.60
CA ASN A 94 -11.90 11.08 -9.71
C ASN A 94 -11.87 10.06 -8.55
N PHE A 95 -12.50 10.43 -7.44
CA PHE A 95 -12.38 9.67 -6.21
C PHE A 95 -13.04 8.29 -6.34
N GLU A 96 -14.14 8.19 -7.09
CA GLU A 96 -14.84 6.94 -7.40
C GLU A 96 -13.94 5.93 -8.14
N GLU A 97 -13.22 6.38 -9.17
CA GLU A 97 -12.26 5.56 -9.92
C GLU A 97 -11.10 5.12 -9.02
N ILE A 98 -10.62 5.99 -8.14
CA ILE A 98 -9.57 5.65 -7.16
C ILE A 98 -10.06 4.49 -6.27
N ILE A 99 -11.28 4.57 -5.74
CA ILE A 99 -11.83 3.52 -4.87
C ILE A 99 -12.01 2.20 -5.64
N GLN A 100 -12.50 2.23 -6.88
CA GLN A 100 -12.61 1.04 -7.72
C GLN A 100 -11.23 0.43 -8.02
N GLU A 101 -10.23 1.26 -8.29
CA GLU A 101 -8.88 0.81 -8.57
C GLU A 101 -8.18 0.25 -7.33
N ILE A 102 -8.38 0.82 -6.15
CA ILE A 102 -7.85 0.28 -4.89
C ILE A 102 -8.39 -1.13 -4.66
N ASN A 103 -9.71 -1.33 -4.77
CA ASN A 103 -10.33 -2.63 -4.56
C ASN A 103 -9.90 -3.69 -5.59
N SER A 104 -9.54 -3.29 -6.82
CA SER A 104 -9.06 -4.20 -7.86
C SER A 104 -7.54 -4.41 -7.87
N ALA A 105 -6.78 -3.45 -7.34
CA ALA A 105 -5.33 -3.53 -7.25
C ALA A 105 -4.84 -4.24 -5.98
N ILE A 106 -5.63 -4.18 -4.90
CA ILE A 106 -5.38 -4.84 -3.63
C ILE A 106 -6.59 -5.73 -3.36
N MET A 107 -6.57 -6.93 -3.92
CA MET A 107 -7.66 -7.88 -3.82
C MET A 107 -7.50 -8.69 -2.54
N THR A 108 -8.39 -8.51 -1.57
CA THR A 108 -8.47 -9.32 -0.35
C THR A 108 -9.89 -9.19 0.22
N ASP A 109 -10.15 -9.72 1.41
CA ASP A 109 -11.49 -9.73 2.02
C ASP A 109 -11.96 -8.33 2.50
N TRP A 110 -11.11 -7.32 2.36
CA TRP A 110 -11.46 -5.92 2.62
C TRP A 110 -12.29 -5.32 1.49
N LYS A 111 -13.02 -4.26 1.80
CA LYS A 111 -13.72 -3.47 0.78
C LYS A 111 -13.72 -2.00 1.17
N VAL A 112 -13.31 -1.15 0.25
CA VAL A 112 -13.43 0.30 0.43
C VAL A 112 -14.65 0.78 -0.35
N GLU A 113 -15.57 1.47 0.33
CA GLU A 113 -16.76 2.05 -0.31
C GLU A 113 -16.92 3.51 0.08
N ILE A 114 -17.49 4.29 -0.84
CA ILE A 114 -17.99 5.64 -0.56
C ILE A 114 -19.39 5.47 0.01
N VAL A 115 -19.59 5.85 1.27
CA VAL A 115 -20.88 5.73 1.96
C VAL A 115 -21.70 7.02 1.89
N ASP A 116 -21.04 8.16 1.74
CA ASP A 116 -21.67 9.44 1.52
C ASP A 116 -20.72 10.36 0.72
N ASN A 117 -21.29 11.14 -0.20
CA ASN A 117 -20.56 12.06 -1.08
C ASN A 117 -21.34 13.36 -1.18
N THR A 118 -20.92 14.34 -0.40
CA THR A 118 -21.47 15.69 -0.40
C THR A 118 -20.53 16.64 -1.15
N GLN A 119 -20.98 17.88 -1.41
CA GLN A 119 -20.14 18.89 -2.07
C GLN A 119 -18.85 19.23 -1.30
N ASN A 120 -18.79 18.98 0.02
CA ASN A 120 -17.68 19.39 0.89
C ASN A 120 -16.93 18.23 1.53
N GLU A 121 -17.50 17.02 1.53
CA GLU A 121 -16.97 15.88 2.26
C GLU A 121 -17.29 14.58 1.52
N ILE A 122 -16.30 13.69 1.47
CA ILE A 122 -16.47 12.32 1.02
C ILE A 122 -16.21 11.40 2.20
N ASN A 123 -17.25 10.68 2.61
CA ASN A 123 -17.18 9.70 3.68
C ASN A 123 -16.92 8.32 3.08
N ILE A 124 -15.82 7.70 3.52
CA ILE A 124 -15.44 6.35 3.11
C ILE A 124 -15.56 5.37 4.28
N GLN A 125 -15.94 4.14 3.96
CA GLN A 125 -15.92 3.03 4.90
C GLN A 125 -14.99 1.92 4.37
N VAL A 126 -14.10 1.45 5.23
CA VAL A 126 -13.24 0.29 4.99
C VAL A 126 -13.80 -0.89 5.76
N TYR A 127 -14.48 -1.79 5.06
CA TYR A 127 -14.98 -3.04 5.62
C TYR A 127 -13.85 -4.06 5.75
N ASN A 128 -13.88 -4.85 6.83
CA ASN A 128 -12.87 -5.86 7.15
C ASN A 128 -11.44 -5.32 7.09
N CYS A 129 -11.20 -4.13 7.65
CA CYS A 129 -9.88 -3.52 7.62
C CYS A 129 -8.81 -4.41 8.28
N ILE A 130 -7.93 -4.98 7.46
CA ILE A 130 -6.91 -5.94 7.89
C ILE A 130 -5.78 -5.26 8.68
N PHE A 131 -5.54 -3.97 8.43
CA PHE A 131 -4.46 -3.19 9.04
C PHE A 131 -4.92 -2.33 10.23
N CYS A 132 -6.22 -2.27 10.53
CA CYS A 132 -6.77 -1.39 11.57
C CYS A 132 -6.77 -2.03 12.98
N SER A 133 -6.42 -3.30 13.07
CA SER A 133 -6.42 -4.08 14.31
C SER A 133 -5.01 -4.45 14.79
N GLU A 134 -3.97 -3.83 14.22
CA GLU A 134 -2.55 -4.06 14.56
C GLU A 134 -1.98 -2.93 15.43
#